data_AF-A0A9E2MKR6-F1
#
_entry.id   AF-A0A9E2MKR6-F1
#
_cell.length_a   1.000
_cell.length_b   1.000
_cell.length_c   1.000
_cell.angle_alpha   90.00
_cell.angle_beta   90.00
_cell.angle_gamma   90.00
#
_symmetry.space_group_name_H-M   'P 1'
#
loop_
_entity.id
_entity.type
_entity.pdbx_description
1 polymer ?
#
loop_
_entity_poly.entity_id
_entity_poly.type
_entity_poly.pdbx_seq_one_letter_code
_entity_poly.pdbx_strand_id
1 'polypeptide(L)'
;VRSKVYDRMISERKRAAEQYRSEGRGKSAEITGQMEKELKMITSEAYMTAQGLRGKADAEAIDIYAGAYNADPDFYAFLKTLETYNNTVDGNTTIILTTDGDYYKYLKQLD
;
A
#
# COMPACT_ATOMS: atom_id res chain seq x y z
N VAL A 1 69.90 -18.82 -14.26
CA VAL A 1 69.60 -17.87 -13.15
C VAL A 1 68.56 -16.81 -13.52
N ARG A 2 68.64 -16.16 -14.70
CA ARG A 2 67.69 -15.10 -15.11
C ARG A 2 66.21 -15.50 -15.15
N SER A 3 65.86 -16.72 -15.59
CA SER A 3 64.47 -17.20 -15.65
C SER A 3 63.77 -17.20 -14.29
N LYS A 4 64.42 -17.75 -13.25
CA LYS A 4 63.84 -17.86 -11.90
C LYS A 4 63.48 -16.51 -11.28
N VAL A 5 64.21 -15.44 -11.62
CA VAL A 5 63.93 -14.08 -11.12
C VAL A 5 62.69 -13.50 -11.82
N TYR A 6 62.54 -13.76 -13.13
CA TYR A 6 61.38 -13.36 -13.91
C TYR A 6 60.10 -14.07 -13.43
N ASP A 7 60.18 -15.38 -13.20
CA ASP A 7 59.05 -16.18 -12.71
C ASP A 7 58.59 -15.71 -11.32
N ARG A 8 59.54 -15.34 -10.45
CA ARG A 8 59.26 -14.76 -9.14
C ARG A 8 58.56 -13.40 -9.26
N MET A 9 59.04 -12.51 -10.11
CA MET A 9 58.41 -11.21 -10.37
C MET A 9 56.97 -11.35 -10.89
N ILE A 10 56.73 -12.30 -11.81
CA ILE A 10 55.40 -12.57 -12.35
C ILE A 10 54.47 -13.06 -11.24
N SER A 11 54.93 -13.97 -10.39
CA SER A 11 54.16 -14.50 -9.26
C SER A 11 53.82 -13.39 -8.25
N GLU A 12 54.78 -12.55 -7.89
CA GLU A 12 54.56 -11.41 -6.99
C GLU A 12 53.56 -10.41 -7.56
N ARG A 13 53.65 -10.09 -8.86
CA ARG A 13 52.66 -9.23 -9.54
C ARG A 13 51.27 -9.85 -9.58
N LYS A 14 51.16 -11.15 -9.88
CA LYS A 14 49.87 -11.87 -9.84
C LYS A 14 49.26 -11.86 -8.45
N ARG A 15 50.07 -12.08 -7.42
CA ARG A 15 49.63 -12.05 -6.02
C ARG A 15 49.13 -10.66 -5.61
N ALA A 16 49.86 -9.61 -5.97
CA ALA A 16 49.42 -8.23 -5.73
C ALA A 16 48.11 -7.90 -6.46
N ALA A 17 48.00 -8.28 -7.74
CA ALA A 17 46.77 -8.07 -8.50
C ALA A 17 45.57 -8.80 -7.89
N GLU A 18 45.75 -10.04 -7.44
CA GLU A 18 44.67 -10.83 -6.83
C GLU A 18 44.25 -10.25 -5.48
N GLN A 19 45.20 -9.73 -4.68
CA GLN A 19 44.91 -9.00 -3.46
C GLN A 19 44.04 -7.76 -3.72
N TYR A 20 44.42 -6.91 -4.68
CA TYR A 20 43.63 -5.73 -5.04
C TYR A 20 42.24 -6.09 -5.56
N ARG A 21 42.10 -7.18 -6.33
CA ARG A 21 40.80 -7.68 -6.78
C ARG A 21 39.94 -8.16 -5.61
N SER A 22 40.54 -8.86 -4.65
CA SER A 22 39.83 -9.33 -3.45
C SER A 22 39.36 -8.17 -2.59
N GLU A 23 40.21 -7.18 -2.35
CA GLU A 23 39.86 -5.96 -1.61
C GLU A 23 38.76 -5.16 -2.32
N GLY A 24 38.83 -5.03 -3.65
CA GLY A 24 37.80 -4.38 -4.45
C GLY A 24 36.45 -5.09 -4.38
N ARG A 25 36.45 -6.44 -4.45
CA ARG A 25 35.23 -7.25 -4.27
C ARG A 25 34.66 -7.10 -2.87
N GLY A 26 35.51 -7.08 -1.84
CA GLY A 26 35.10 -6.88 -0.45
C GLY A 26 34.41 -5.54 -0.25
N LYS A 27 35.04 -4.44 -0.69
CA LYS A 27 34.45 -3.10 -0.63
C LYS A 27 33.16 -2.99 -1.43
N SER A 28 33.10 -3.58 -2.61
CA SER A 28 31.88 -3.59 -3.41
C SER A 28 30.75 -4.31 -2.68
N ALA A 29 31.01 -5.49 -2.09
CA ALA A 29 30.01 -6.23 -1.35
C ALA A 29 29.54 -5.48 -0.09
N GLU A 30 30.45 -4.80 0.60
CA GLU A 30 30.13 -3.94 1.75
C GLU A 30 29.22 -2.77 1.34
N ILE A 31 29.58 -2.04 0.29
CA ILE A 31 28.78 -0.92 -0.22
C ILE A 31 27.39 -1.39 -0.66
N THR A 32 27.32 -2.49 -1.41
CA THR A 32 26.04 -3.05 -1.87
C THR A 32 25.18 -3.50 -0.69
N GLY A 33 25.76 -4.20 0.29
CA GLY A 33 25.02 -4.64 1.48
C GLY A 33 24.50 -3.47 2.32
N GLN A 34 25.30 -2.40 2.47
CA GLN A 34 24.87 -1.20 3.17
C GLN A 34 23.75 -0.47 2.41
N MET A 35 23.88 -0.33 1.09
CA MET A 35 22.87 0.27 0.23
C MET A 35 21.53 -0.50 0.32
N GLU A 36 21.56 -1.84 0.24
CA GLU A 36 20.36 -2.67 0.34
C GLU A 36 19.68 -2.53 1.71
N LYS A 37 20.47 -2.49 2.79
CA LYS A 37 19.97 -2.29 4.14
C LYS A 37 19.29 -0.93 4.29
N GLU A 38 19.91 0.12 3.79
CA GLU A 38 19.38 1.49 3.86
C GLU A 38 18.10 1.63 3.01
N LEU A 39 18.10 1.08 1.80
CA LEU A 39 16.91 1.04 0.94
C LEU A 39 15.75 0.34 1.64
N LYS A 40 16.00 -0.80 2.28
CA LYS A 40 14.97 -1.55 3.01
C LYS A 40 14.44 -0.77 4.22
N MET A 41 15.30 -0.03 4.91
CA MET A 41 14.91 0.82 6.03
C MET A 41 13.98 1.95 5.55
N ILE A 42 14.41 2.73 4.55
CA ILE A 42 13.64 3.84 3.98
C ILE A 42 12.27 3.38 3.49
N THR A 43 12.24 2.29 2.72
CA THR A 43 10.99 1.75 2.18
C THR A 43 10.05 1.24 3.26
N SER A 44 10.57 0.61 4.31
CA SER A 44 9.77 0.13 5.44
C SER A 44 9.19 1.29 6.26
N GLU A 45 9.99 2.33 6.52
CA GLU A 45 9.54 3.53 7.25
C GLU A 45 8.48 4.30 6.45
N ALA A 46 8.70 4.47 5.14
CA ALA A 46 7.72 5.08 4.25
C ALA A 46 6.41 4.30 4.23
N TYR A 47 6.47 2.97 4.14
CA TYR A 47 5.30 2.10 4.18
C TYR A 47 4.56 2.21 5.52
N MET A 48 5.27 2.13 6.64
CA MET A 48 4.69 2.28 7.98
C MET A 48 3.98 3.63 8.14
N THR A 49 4.61 4.71 7.68
CA THR A 49 4.04 6.06 7.74
C THR A 49 2.79 6.17 6.88
N ALA A 50 2.83 5.63 5.65
CA ALA A 50 1.68 5.63 4.75
C ALA A 50 0.48 4.85 5.33
N GLN A 51 0.72 3.68 5.91
CA GLN A 51 -0.32 2.87 6.56
C GLN A 51 -0.88 3.57 7.79
N GLY A 52 -0.03 4.18 8.61
CA GLY A 52 -0.46 4.96 9.78
C GLY A 52 -1.33 6.16 9.39
N LEU A 53 -0.98 6.87 8.31
CA LEU A 53 -1.77 7.99 7.81
C LEU A 53 -3.13 7.53 7.26
N ARG A 54 -3.14 6.44 6.47
CA ARG A 54 -4.39 5.85 5.97
C ARG A 54 -5.30 5.40 7.12
N GLY A 55 -4.76 4.68 8.11
CA GLY A 55 -5.54 4.25 9.26
C GLY A 55 -6.15 5.41 10.06
N LYS A 56 -5.42 6.53 10.19
CA LYS A 56 -5.95 7.76 10.81
C LYS A 56 -7.07 8.39 9.97
N ALA A 57 -6.87 8.50 8.66
CA ALA A 57 -7.87 9.05 7.76
C ALA A 57 -9.15 8.20 7.73
N ASP A 58 -9.00 6.87 7.70
CA ASP A 58 -10.14 5.94 7.75
C ASP A 58 -10.87 6.05 9.09
N ALA A 59 -10.14 6.15 10.20
CA ALA A 59 -10.75 6.35 11.52
C ALA A 59 -11.51 7.68 11.61
N GLU A 60 -10.93 8.78 11.13
CA GLU A 60 -11.58 10.09 11.09
C GLU A 60 -12.80 10.10 10.17
N ALA A 61 -12.71 9.46 9.00
CA ALA A 61 -13.85 9.30 8.11
C ALA A 61 -14.98 8.52 8.80
N ILE A 62 -14.66 7.38 9.43
CA ILE A 62 -15.65 6.58 10.17
C ILE A 62 -16.26 7.38 11.32
N ASP A 63 -15.48 8.19 12.04
CA ASP A 63 -15.99 9.01 13.14
C ASP A 63 -16.94 10.11 12.63
N ILE A 64 -16.58 10.80 11.54
CA ILE A 64 -17.45 11.77 10.88
C ILE A 64 -18.74 11.09 10.39
N TYR A 65 -18.62 9.93 9.74
CA TYR A 65 -19.78 9.17 9.28
C TYR A 65 -20.64 8.73 10.46
N ALA A 66 -20.06 8.19 11.53
CA ALA A 66 -20.78 7.79 12.74
C ALA A 66 -21.46 8.99 13.42
N GLY A 67 -20.81 10.15 13.48
CA GLY A 67 -21.40 11.39 13.97
C GLY A 67 -22.58 11.85 13.12
N ALA A 68 -22.42 11.83 11.79
CA ALA A 68 -23.48 12.15 10.85
C ALA A 68 -24.65 11.15 10.91
N TYR A 69 -24.36 9.85 11.08
CA TYR A 69 -25.36 8.79 11.21
C TYR A 69 -26.12 8.85 12.53
N ASN A 70 -25.46 9.25 13.62
CA ASN A 70 -26.11 9.42 14.93
C ASN A 70 -26.95 10.71 15.03
N ALA A 71 -26.74 11.69 14.14
CA ALA A 71 -27.48 12.94 14.17
C ALA A 71 -28.96 12.75 13.80
N ASP A 72 -29.25 11.90 12.80
CA ASP A 72 -30.62 11.48 12.46
C ASP A 72 -30.60 10.15 11.68
N PRO A 73 -30.80 9.01 12.36
CA PRO A 73 -30.86 7.69 11.74
C PRO A 73 -32.00 7.54 10.71
N ASP A 74 -33.11 8.25 10.90
CA ASP A 74 -34.29 8.16 10.04
C ASP A 74 -34.08 8.93 8.73
N PHE A 75 -33.42 10.10 8.80
CA PHE A 75 -33.02 10.87 7.61
C PHE A 75 -31.98 10.13 6.76
N TYR A 76 -31.03 9.43 7.39
CA TYR A 76 -30.07 8.59 6.67
C TYR A 76 -30.74 7.40 5.98
N ALA A 77 -31.61 6.67 6.68
CA ALA A 77 -32.35 5.56 6.08
C ALA A 77 -33.14 6.04 4.85
N PHE A 78 -33.77 7.21 4.95
CA PHE A 78 -34.40 7.87 3.82
C PHE A 78 -33.42 8.21 2.68
N LEU A 79 -32.31 8.90 2.95
CA LEU A 79 -31.32 9.26 1.92
C LEU A 79 -30.71 8.03 1.24
N LYS A 80 -30.41 6.98 2.00
CA LYS A 80 -29.87 5.73 1.48
C LYS A 80 -30.88 4.98 0.61
N THR A 81 -32.15 4.97 1.00
CA THR A 81 -33.21 4.43 0.13
C THR A 81 -33.33 5.20 -1.18
N LEU A 82 -33.24 6.54 -1.17
CA LEU A 82 -33.25 7.37 -2.38
C LEU A 82 -32.03 7.10 -3.30
N GLU A 83 -30.83 6.98 -2.72
CA GLU A 83 -29.61 6.64 -3.48
C GLU A 83 -29.73 5.24 -4.10
N THR A 84 -30.29 4.29 -3.36
CA THR A 84 -30.48 2.91 -3.83
C THR A 84 -31.56 2.86 -4.92
N TYR A 85 -32.61 3.69 -4.85
CA TYR A 85 -33.54 3.86 -5.97
C TYR A 85 -32.83 4.35 -7.22
N ASN A 86 -32.01 5.40 -7.11
CA ASN A 86 -31.29 5.94 -8.26
C ASN A 86 -30.34 4.90 -8.90
N ASN A 87 -29.69 4.07 -8.10
CA ASN A 87 -28.72 3.07 -8.58
C ASN A 87 -29.36 1.77 -9.09
N THR A 88 -30.59 1.44 -8.67
CA THR A 88 -31.24 0.15 -8.97
C THR A 88 -32.33 0.28 -10.04
N VAL A 89 -32.93 1.46 -10.19
CA VAL A 89 -34.01 1.71 -11.16
C VAL A 89 -33.41 2.24 -12.47
N ASP A 90 -33.09 1.32 -13.39
CA ASP A 90 -32.90 1.64 -14.81
C ASP A 90 -34.18 1.27 -15.60
N GLY A 91 -34.35 1.78 -16.82
CA GLY A 91 -35.57 1.68 -17.63
C GLY A 91 -36.06 0.25 -17.95
N ASN A 92 -35.28 -0.78 -17.62
CA ASN A 92 -35.60 -2.20 -17.78
C ASN A 92 -35.76 -2.98 -16.45
N THR A 93 -35.62 -2.34 -15.29
CA THR A 93 -35.71 -3.03 -13.99
C THR A 93 -37.17 -3.17 -13.56
N THR A 94 -37.68 -4.41 -13.48
CA THR A 94 -38.98 -4.70 -12.86
C THR A 94 -38.77 -4.90 -11.35
N ILE A 95 -39.20 -3.92 -10.55
CA ILE A 95 -39.08 -3.97 -9.09
C ILE A 95 -40.31 -4.69 -8.53
N ILE A 96 -40.12 -5.84 -7.90
CA ILE A 96 -41.17 -6.55 -7.16
C ILE A 96 -41.13 -6.04 -5.72
N LEU A 97 -41.98 -5.07 -5.39
CA LEU A 97 -42.11 -4.52 -4.04
C LEU A 97 -43.19 -5.31 -3.29
N THR A 98 -42.81 -6.01 -2.22
CA THR A 98 -43.75 -6.58 -1.25
C THR A 98 -44.19 -5.49 -0.27
N THR A 99 -45.47 -5.52 0.12
CA THR A 99 -46.17 -4.48 0.90
C THR A 99 -45.58 -4.20 2.29
N ASP A 100 -44.74 -5.12 2.80
CA ASP A 100 -44.09 -5.05 4.12
C ASP A 100 -42.58 -4.74 4.06
N GLY A 101 -42.03 -4.44 2.87
CA GLY A 101 -40.61 -4.12 2.73
C GLY A 101 -40.28 -2.68 3.17
N ASP A 102 -39.15 -2.48 3.83
CA ASP A 102 -38.64 -1.15 4.23
C ASP A 102 -38.50 -0.18 3.04
N TYR A 103 -38.30 -0.73 1.84
CA TYR A 103 -38.30 -0.04 0.55
C TYR A 103 -39.64 0.60 0.18
N TYR A 104 -40.78 0.08 0.67
CA TYR A 104 -42.10 0.64 0.36
C TYR A 104 -42.59 1.64 1.43
N LYS A 105 -41.96 1.64 2.61
CA LYS A 105 -42.35 2.46 3.77
C LYS A 105 -42.36 3.97 3.47
N TYR A 106 -41.34 4.47 2.77
CA TYR A 106 -41.22 5.89 2.43
C TYR A 106 -42.06 6.32 1.20
N LEU A 107 -42.42 5.38 0.32
CA LEU A 107 -43.31 5.65 -0.82
C LEU A 107 -44.78 5.74 -0.41
N LYS A 108 -45.17 5.04 0.66
CA LYS A 108 -46.54 5.03 1.20
C LYS A 108 -46.91 6.30 1.99
N GLN A 109 -45.93 7.11 2.38
CA GLN A 109 -46.13 8.27 3.26
C GLN A 109 -46.35 9.60 2.49
N LEU A 110 -46.36 9.55 1.14
CA LEU A 110 -46.78 10.64 0.26
C LEU A 110 -48.31 10.60 0.08
N ASP A 111 -49.05 11.06 1.09
CA ASP A 111 -50.43 11.53 0.98
C ASP A 111 -50.51 12.99 1.48
#